data_AF-A0A9E8NDP0-F1
#
_entry.id   AF-A0A9E8NDP0-F1
#
_cell.length_a   1.000
_cell.length_b   1.000
_cell.length_c   1.000
_cell.angle_alpha   90.00
_cell.angle_beta   90.00
_cell.angle_gamma   90.00
#
_symmetry.space_group_name_H-M   'P 1'
#
loop_
_entity.id
_entity.type
_entity.pdbx_description
1 polymer ?
#
loop_
_entity_poly.entity_id
_entity_poly.type
_entity_poly.pdbx_seq_one_letter_code
_entity_poly.pdbx_strand_id
1 'polypeptide(L)'
;MKKAISTVLQILVVFALATSCSKDHELPDPDDLSGNEKLQTDILGKWIVETSSGRTMTDNAFLEFLSDSSFIIYSITDTTVTGTFKVTSNTEISLANFGTMSEIKITQDKISFKLAFSGKWLAISAVKSTLVDASDKTKLLSRSWSLTTDESGAILLDNDLGADKATVLISASGTYFAQFLSKGHAVESAMGNWKWHSTKTDRFVYWEDGEPINEETNYMIIRELTKDILKTTDPQPDGTFEYFVYIPD
;
A
#
# COMPACT_ATOMS: atom_id res chain seq x y z
N MET A 1 -67.13 -9.18 1.09
CA MET A 1 -66.96 -7.71 1.20
C MET A 1 -65.97 -7.30 0.12
N LYS A 2 -66.41 -6.99 -1.11
CA LYS A 2 -66.69 -5.66 -1.68
C LYS A 2 -65.62 -4.58 -1.39
N LYS A 3 -64.78 -4.31 -2.42
CA LYS A 3 -64.34 -3.01 -3.02
C LYS A 3 -63.79 -1.93 -2.08
N ALA A 4 -62.93 -0.99 -2.45
CA ALA A 4 -62.02 -0.68 -3.56
C ALA A 4 -61.39 0.70 -3.17
N ILE A 5 -60.18 0.98 -3.66
CA ILE A 5 -59.66 2.27 -4.20
C ILE A 5 -60.25 3.57 -3.63
N SER A 6 -59.41 4.50 -3.15
CA SER A 6 -59.57 5.92 -3.50
C SER A 6 -58.31 6.74 -3.32
N THR A 7 -57.73 7.09 -4.47
CA THR A 7 -56.87 8.24 -4.74
C THR A 7 -57.52 9.56 -4.26
N VAL A 8 -56.72 10.47 -3.71
CA VAL A 8 -56.98 11.92 -3.56
C VAL A 8 -55.60 12.57 -3.80
N LEU A 9 -55.23 13.05 -4.99
CA LEU A 9 -55.68 14.19 -5.81
C LEU A 9 -55.57 15.58 -5.14
N GLN A 10 -54.41 16.21 -5.43
CA GLN A 10 -54.13 17.62 -5.80
C GLN A 10 -54.96 18.79 -5.23
N ILE A 11 -54.24 19.87 -4.86
CA ILE A 11 -54.32 21.29 -5.30
C ILE A 11 -53.55 22.12 -4.23
N LEU A 12 -52.32 22.60 -4.46
CA LEU A 12 -51.89 23.77 -5.24
C LEU A 12 -52.45 25.12 -4.72
N VAL A 13 -51.71 25.79 -3.83
CA VAL A 13 -51.75 27.26 -3.70
C VAL A 13 -50.33 27.81 -3.54
N VAL A 14 -50.03 28.71 -4.46
CA VAL A 14 -48.81 29.47 -4.71
C VAL A 14 -48.73 30.67 -3.76
N PHE A 15 -47.50 31.21 -3.61
CA PHE A 15 -47.09 32.51 -3.05
C PHE A 15 -46.55 32.52 -1.62
N ALA A 16 -45.23 32.39 -1.52
CA ALA A 16 -44.42 33.40 -0.86
C ALA A 16 -43.05 33.47 -1.56
N LEU A 17 -42.88 34.50 -2.40
CA LEU A 17 -41.59 34.97 -2.86
C LEU A 17 -40.82 35.47 -1.63
N ALA A 18 -39.85 34.68 -1.17
CA ALA A 18 -38.80 35.15 -0.28
C ALA A 18 -37.47 35.03 -1.05
N THR A 19 -36.92 36.20 -1.33
CA THR A 19 -35.58 36.45 -1.84
C THR A 19 -34.54 35.59 -1.11
N SER A 20 -33.96 34.64 -1.82
CA SER A 20 -32.67 34.05 -1.45
C SER A 20 -31.62 34.66 -2.36
N CYS A 21 -30.67 35.38 -1.77
CA CYS A 21 -29.48 35.86 -2.45
C CYS A 21 -28.86 34.72 -3.26
N SER A 22 -28.78 34.88 -4.59
CA SER A 22 -27.78 34.18 -5.36
C SER A 22 -26.42 34.73 -4.91
N LYS A 23 -25.79 34.05 -3.95
CA LYS A 23 -24.34 34.00 -3.99
C LYS A 23 -24.04 33.24 -5.26
N ASP A 24 -23.43 33.92 -6.22
CA ASP A 24 -22.83 33.29 -7.37
C ASP A 24 -21.91 32.19 -6.84
N HIS A 25 -22.40 30.96 -6.91
CA HIS A 25 -21.57 29.79 -6.78
C HIS A 25 -20.74 29.81 -8.05
N GLU A 26 -19.56 30.43 -7.97
CA GLU A 26 -18.46 30.13 -8.87
C GLU A 26 -18.37 28.60 -8.87
N LEU A 27 -18.80 28.00 -9.98
CA LEU A 27 -18.49 26.61 -10.25
C LEU A 27 -16.97 26.51 -10.17
N PRO A 28 -16.42 25.53 -9.42
CA PRO A 28 -14.99 25.36 -9.33
C PRO A 28 -14.41 25.31 -10.74
N ASP A 29 -13.41 26.16 -10.97
CA ASP A 29 -12.73 26.28 -12.24
C ASP A 29 -12.25 24.89 -12.67
N PRO A 30 -12.64 24.38 -13.86
CA PRO A 30 -12.23 23.04 -14.32
C PRO A 30 -10.71 22.84 -14.38
N ASP A 31 -9.91 23.90 -14.24
CA ASP A 31 -8.44 23.86 -14.20
C ASP A 31 -7.83 23.44 -12.83
N ASP A 32 -8.62 23.27 -11.76
CA ASP A 32 -8.13 22.79 -10.44
C ASP A 32 -7.85 21.26 -10.41
N LEU A 33 -8.11 20.53 -11.50
CA LEU A 33 -7.74 19.11 -11.62
C LEU A 33 -6.23 18.89 -11.66
N SER A 34 -5.46 19.90 -12.09
CA SER A 34 -4.00 19.83 -12.19
C SER A 34 -3.31 19.61 -10.83
N GLY A 35 -3.89 20.16 -9.74
CA GLY A 35 -3.36 19.99 -8.39
C GLY A 35 -3.50 18.56 -7.86
N ASN A 36 -4.58 17.87 -8.22
CA ASN A 36 -4.84 16.50 -7.80
C ASN A 36 -3.91 15.51 -8.49
N GLU A 37 -3.70 15.67 -9.80
CA GLU A 37 -2.78 14.83 -10.57
C GLU A 37 -1.35 14.95 -10.03
N LYS A 38 -0.91 16.17 -9.70
CA LYS A 38 0.42 16.40 -9.10
C LYS A 38 0.56 15.70 -7.74
N LEU A 39 -0.40 15.84 -6.84
CA LEU A 39 -0.32 15.16 -5.53
C LEU A 39 -0.34 13.64 -5.70
N GLN A 40 -1.16 13.11 -6.62
CA GLN A 40 -1.23 11.68 -6.93
C GLN A 40 0.12 11.11 -7.35
N THR A 41 0.93 11.87 -8.11
CA THR A 41 2.28 11.44 -8.50
C THR A 41 3.33 11.69 -7.41
N ASP A 42 3.26 12.83 -6.73
CA ASP A 42 4.28 13.24 -5.75
C ASP A 42 4.27 12.34 -4.50
N ILE A 43 3.09 11.84 -4.12
CA ILE A 43 2.93 11.00 -2.92
C ILE A 43 3.51 9.58 -3.08
N LEU A 44 3.73 9.11 -4.32
CA LEU A 44 4.19 7.75 -4.57
C LEU A 44 5.56 7.45 -3.94
N GLY A 45 5.70 6.25 -3.39
CA GLY A 45 6.91 5.75 -2.73
C GLY A 45 6.75 5.58 -1.22
N LYS A 46 7.83 5.12 -0.58
CA LYS A 46 7.93 4.91 0.87
C LYS A 46 8.39 6.18 1.58
N TRP A 47 7.67 6.56 2.63
CA TRP A 47 7.92 7.72 3.48
C TRP A 47 8.18 7.25 4.91
N ILE A 48 9.40 7.43 5.39
CA ILE A 48 9.86 7.03 6.72
C ILE A 48 9.50 8.11 7.73
N VAL A 49 8.70 7.77 8.72
CA VAL A 49 8.20 8.71 9.75
C VAL A 49 9.35 9.21 10.61
N GLU A 50 9.53 10.53 10.66
CA GLU A 50 10.50 11.16 11.56
C GLU A 50 9.98 11.11 13.00
N THR A 51 10.71 10.46 13.90
CA THR A 51 10.34 10.50 15.33
C THR A 51 10.99 11.70 16.00
N SER A 52 10.19 12.52 16.68
CA SER A 52 10.65 13.72 17.38
C SER A 52 11.44 13.44 18.67
N SER A 53 11.65 12.17 19.03
CA SER A 53 12.07 11.78 20.38
C SER A 53 13.58 11.55 20.56
N GLY A 54 14.40 11.75 19.52
CA GLY A 54 15.84 11.50 19.60
C GLY A 54 16.20 10.04 19.92
N ARG A 55 15.20 9.14 19.92
CA ARG A 55 15.40 7.71 20.05
C ARG A 55 15.91 7.20 18.70
N THR A 56 17.11 6.66 18.72
CA THR A 56 17.66 5.82 17.66
C THR A 56 16.91 4.48 17.66
N MET A 57 15.61 4.48 17.37
CA MET A 57 14.92 3.22 17.14
C MET A 57 15.35 2.76 15.76
N THR A 58 15.91 1.56 15.69
CA THR A 58 16.15 0.81 14.46
C THR A 58 14.84 0.52 13.70
N ASP A 59 13.70 0.72 14.36
CA ASP A 59 12.37 0.40 13.86
C ASP A 59 11.71 1.68 13.34
N ASN A 60 11.59 1.75 12.02
CA ASN A 60 11.10 2.93 11.33
C ASN A 60 9.65 2.71 10.88
N ALA A 61 8.69 3.36 11.56
CA ALA A 61 7.34 3.46 11.02
C ALA A 61 7.38 4.12 9.64
N PHE A 62 6.55 3.65 8.71
CA PHE A 62 6.50 4.22 7.37
C PHE A 62 5.08 4.21 6.79
N LEU A 63 4.89 5.06 5.79
CA LEU A 63 3.75 5.04 4.88
C LEU A 63 4.29 4.81 3.47
N GLU A 64 3.73 3.87 2.74
CA GLU A 64 4.10 3.65 1.34
C GLU A 64 2.86 3.74 0.46
N PHE A 65 2.95 4.55 -0.61
CA PHE A 65 1.91 4.71 -1.61
C PHE A 65 2.38 4.12 -2.93
N LEU A 66 1.59 3.18 -3.45
CA LEU A 66 1.92 2.44 -4.67
C LEU A 66 1.16 3.01 -5.88
N SER A 67 1.69 2.75 -7.07
CA SER A 67 1.15 3.28 -8.33
C SER A 67 -0.24 2.74 -8.68
N ASP A 68 -0.64 1.61 -8.09
CA ASP A 68 -1.97 1.00 -8.23
C ASP A 68 -3.01 1.58 -7.25
N SER A 69 -2.68 2.69 -6.59
CA SER A 69 -3.52 3.36 -5.58
C SER A 69 -3.70 2.54 -4.29
N SER A 70 -2.87 1.54 -4.03
CA SER A 70 -2.80 0.90 -2.72
C SER A 70 -1.81 1.62 -1.79
N PHE A 71 -1.99 1.45 -0.49
CA PHE A 71 -1.07 1.95 0.52
C PHE A 71 -0.70 0.86 1.53
N ILE A 72 0.46 1.06 2.17
CA ILE A 72 0.93 0.31 3.34
C ILE A 72 1.25 1.32 4.43
N ILE A 73 0.79 1.06 5.64
CA ILE A 73 1.22 1.77 6.85
C ILE A 73 1.80 0.72 7.79
N TYR A 74 3.07 0.91 8.14
CA TYR A 74 3.77 0.14 9.14
C TYR A 74 4.04 1.02 10.36
N SER A 75 3.74 0.49 11.55
CA SER A 75 3.94 1.21 12.81
C SER A 75 5.05 0.56 13.64
N ILE A 76 5.60 1.31 14.60
CA ILE A 76 6.59 0.83 15.56
C ILE A 76 6.08 -0.24 16.54
N THR A 77 4.80 -0.62 16.45
CA THR A 77 4.19 -1.69 17.25
C THR A 77 3.87 -2.91 16.37
N ASP A 78 4.62 -3.06 15.27
CA ASP A 78 4.50 -4.11 14.27
C ASP A 78 3.08 -4.29 13.71
N THR A 79 2.28 -3.23 13.77
CA THR A 79 0.96 -3.21 13.16
C THR A 79 1.10 -2.74 11.72
N THR A 80 0.66 -3.59 10.79
CA THR A 80 0.56 -3.29 9.37
C THR A 80 -0.90 -3.03 8.99
N VAL A 81 -1.14 -1.95 8.26
CA VAL A 81 -2.43 -1.65 7.64
C VAL A 81 -2.23 -1.47 6.15
N THR A 82 -3.04 -2.16 5.35
CA THR A 82 -3.09 -1.96 3.91
C THR A 82 -4.49 -1.57 3.47
N GLY A 83 -4.58 -0.90 2.32
CA GLY A 83 -5.84 -0.46 1.76
C GLY A 83 -5.64 0.29 0.45
N THR A 84 -6.68 0.97 -0.01
CA THR A 84 -6.60 1.87 -1.17
C THR A 84 -6.66 3.31 -0.72
N PHE A 85 -5.97 4.19 -1.45
CA PHE A 85 -6.02 5.62 -1.24
C PHE A 85 -6.68 6.33 -2.42
N LYS A 86 -7.22 7.52 -2.15
CA LYS A 86 -7.75 8.42 -3.18
C LYS A 86 -7.38 9.85 -2.84
N VAL A 87 -6.72 10.54 -3.77
CA VAL A 87 -6.52 11.99 -3.68
C VAL A 87 -7.87 12.68 -3.84
N THR A 88 -8.31 13.42 -2.82
CA THR A 88 -9.59 14.14 -2.79
C THR A 88 -9.42 15.64 -3.05
N SER A 89 -8.23 16.18 -2.82
CA SER A 89 -7.82 17.54 -3.21
C SER A 89 -6.29 17.60 -3.34
N ASN A 90 -5.76 18.75 -3.76
CA ASN A 90 -4.31 19.00 -3.85
C ASN A 90 -3.55 18.90 -2.51
N THR A 91 -4.25 18.76 -1.38
CA THR A 91 -3.66 18.64 -0.03
C THR A 91 -4.35 17.58 0.84
N GLU A 92 -5.19 16.73 0.25
CA GLU A 92 -5.97 15.74 0.98
C GLU A 92 -6.00 14.37 0.28
N ILE A 93 -5.83 13.31 1.08
CA ILE A 93 -5.91 11.91 0.66
C ILE A 93 -6.84 11.16 1.62
N SER A 94 -7.83 10.48 1.05
CA SER A 94 -8.66 9.51 1.77
C SER A 94 -7.99 8.14 1.78
N LEU A 95 -7.89 7.51 2.95
CA LEU A 95 -7.32 6.16 3.14
C LEU A 95 -8.46 5.22 3.51
N ALA A 96 -8.85 4.34 2.58
CA ALA A 96 -10.00 3.46 2.75
C ALA A 96 -9.89 2.63 4.04
N ASN A 97 -10.97 2.62 4.83
CA ASN A 97 -11.08 1.92 6.12
C ASN A 97 -10.03 2.29 7.19
N PHE A 98 -9.28 3.37 6.99
CA PHE A 98 -8.29 3.84 7.94
C PHE A 98 -8.57 5.27 8.38
N GLY A 99 -8.48 6.24 7.46
CA GLY A 99 -8.54 7.65 7.86
C GLY A 99 -8.42 8.64 6.72
N THR A 100 -7.98 9.85 7.05
CA THR A 100 -7.77 10.93 6.07
C THR A 100 -6.49 11.67 6.39
N MET A 101 -5.67 11.89 5.37
CA MET A 101 -4.51 12.78 5.42
C MET A 101 -4.93 14.14 4.89
N SER A 102 -4.63 15.21 5.63
CA SER A 102 -4.94 16.58 5.25
C SER A 102 -3.75 17.51 5.49
N GLU A 103 -3.83 18.72 4.95
CA GLU A 103 -2.75 19.73 5.04
C GLU A 103 -1.41 19.19 4.52
N ILE A 104 -1.45 18.34 3.48
CA ILE A 104 -0.27 17.68 2.93
C ILE A 104 0.66 18.72 2.31
N LYS A 105 1.92 18.71 2.72
CA LYS A 105 3.00 19.53 2.18
C LYS A 105 4.18 18.64 1.83
N ILE A 106 4.47 18.55 0.54
CA ILE A 106 5.65 17.83 0.02
C ILE A 106 6.69 18.87 -0.41
N THR A 107 7.93 18.71 0.04
CA THR A 107 9.06 19.55 -0.35
C THR A 107 10.29 18.68 -0.52
N GLN A 108 10.70 18.47 -1.77
CA GLN A 108 11.76 17.53 -2.13
C GLN A 108 11.43 16.14 -1.56
N ASP A 109 12.35 15.57 -0.77
CA ASP A 109 12.21 14.26 -0.15
C ASP A 109 11.57 14.33 1.24
N LYS A 110 10.83 15.40 1.55
CA LYS A 110 10.12 15.54 2.83
C LYS A 110 8.63 15.70 2.62
N ILE A 111 7.85 15.09 3.49
CA ILE A 111 6.41 15.27 3.57
C ILE A 111 6.01 15.63 5.01
N SER A 112 5.01 16.51 5.14
CA SER A 112 4.31 16.73 6.41
C SER A 112 2.81 16.77 6.17
N PHE A 113 2.03 16.25 7.10
CA PHE A 113 0.57 16.19 7.00
C PHE A 113 -0.08 15.97 8.38
N LYS A 114 -1.41 16.12 8.44
CA LYS A 114 -2.23 15.69 9.57
C LYS A 114 -2.98 14.42 9.20
N LEU A 115 -2.89 13.40 10.05
CA LEU A 115 -3.65 12.16 9.92
C LEU A 115 -4.83 12.16 10.89
N ALA A 116 -6.05 12.14 10.37
CA ALA A 116 -7.27 11.82 11.11
C ALA A 116 -7.48 10.31 11.15
N PHE A 117 -7.51 9.74 12.35
CA PHE A 117 -7.82 8.34 12.59
C PHE A 117 -8.58 8.17 13.91
N SER A 118 -9.68 7.43 13.91
CA SER A 118 -10.50 7.17 15.12
C SER A 118 -10.87 8.43 15.92
N GLY A 119 -11.23 9.52 15.22
CA GLY A 119 -11.61 10.80 15.84
C GLY A 119 -10.46 11.60 16.46
N LYS A 120 -9.21 11.15 16.29
CA LYS A 120 -8.00 11.83 16.74
C LYS A 120 -7.20 12.32 15.54
N TRP A 121 -6.37 13.34 15.78
CA TRP A 121 -5.45 13.89 14.80
C TRP A 121 -4.01 13.71 15.25
N LEU A 122 -3.13 13.34 14.32
CA LEU A 122 -1.69 13.22 14.51
C LEU A 122 -0.98 14.07 13.46
N ALA A 123 -0.05 14.93 13.87
CA ALA A 123 0.84 15.61 12.94
C ALA A 123 2.03 14.68 12.64
N ILE A 124 2.29 14.43 11.36
CA ILE A 124 3.33 13.51 10.90
C ILE A 124 4.27 14.26 9.98
N SER A 125 5.57 14.08 10.19
CA SER A 125 6.63 14.42 9.25
C SER A 125 7.34 13.14 8.83
N ALA A 126 7.72 13.03 7.56
CA ALA A 126 8.40 11.86 7.05
C ALA A 126 9.38 12.22 5.92
N VAL A 127 10.37 11.36 5.70
CA VAL A 127 11.39 11.49 4.65
C VAL A 127 11.21 10.38 3.63
N LYS A 128 11.36 10.69 2.35
CA LYS A 128 11.25 9.72 1.27
C LYS A 128 12.42 8.73 1.35
N SER A 129 12.11 7.43 1.30
CA SER A 129 13.12 6.38 1.21
C SER A 129 13.80 6.42 -0.15
N THR A 130 15.08 6.06 -0.18
CA THR A 130 15.79 5.82 -1.45
C THR A 130 15.20 4.59 -2.14
N LEU A 131 14.97 4.70 -3.45
CA LEU A 131 14.53 3.57 -4.25
C LEU A 131 15.65 2.51 -4.35
N VAL A 132 15.25 1.25 -4.48
CA VAL A 132 16.14 0.22 -5.02
C VAL A 132 16.46 0.61 -6.46
N ASP A 133 17.70 0.37 -6.90
CA ASP A 133 18.21 0.75 -8.23
C ASP A 133 17.17 0.65 -9.33
N ALA A 134 16.94 1.74 -10.08
CA ALA A 134 15.85 1.86 -11.06
C ALA A 134 16.10 1.12 -12.39
N SER A 135 16.53 -0.14 -12.31
CA SER A 135 16.75 -1.02 -13.45
C SER A 135 15.44 -1.59 -14.00
N ASP A 136 15.42 -2.03 -15.26
CA ASP A 136 14.25 -2.71 -15.82
C ASP A 136 13.96 -4.03 -15.09
N LYS A 137 14.98 -4.69 -14.54
CA LYS A 137 14.83 -5.85 -13.67
C LYS A 137 14.07 -5.50 -12.38
N THR A 138 14.39 -4.36 -11.76
CA THR A 138 13.67 -3.85 -10.59
C THR A 138 12.22 -3.56 -10.93
N LYS A 139 11.94 -2.83 -12.03
CA LYS A 139 10.55 -2.57 -12.47
C LYS A 139 9.77 -3.85 -12.76
N LEU A 140 10.45 -4.88 -13.26
CA LEU A 140 9.83 -6.17 -13.54
C LEU A 140 9.49 -6.92 -12.25
N LEU A 141 10.42 -6.96 -11.29
CA LEU A 141 10.21 -7.60 -9.99
C LEU A 141 9.23 -6.83 -9.09
N SER A 142 9.23 -5.50 -9.16
CA SER A 142 8.51 -4.64 -8.21
C SER A 142 7.01 -4.54 -8.51
N ARG A 143 6.26 -5.55 -8.06
CA ARG A 143 4.80 -5.66 -8.16
C ARG A 143 4.29 -6.67 -7.13
N SER A 144 2.97 -6.87 -7.13
CA SER A 144 2.33 -7.97 -6.39
C SER A 144 2.43 -9.28 -7.18
N TRP A 145 2.75 -10.35 -6.47
CA TRP A 145 2.90 -11.69 -6.97
C TRP A 145 2.07 -12.66 -6.13
N SER A 146 1.31 -13.53 -6.79
CA SER A 146 0.56 -14.62 -6.19
C SER A 146 1.36 -15.91 -6.26
N LEU A 147 1.57 -16.57 -5.12
CA LEU A 147 2.19 -17.89 -5.06
C LEU A 147 1.24 -18.94 -5.68
N THR A 148 1.78 -19.79 -6.54
CA THR A 148 1.04 -20.91 -7.14
C THR A 148 1.23 -22.18 -6.31
N THR A 149 0.45 -23.22 -6.59
CA THR A 149 0.63 -24.55 -5.99
C THR A 149 1.77 -25.36 -6.62
N ASP A 150 2.45 -24.83 -7.64
CA ASP A 150 3.56 -25.53 -8.28
C ASP A 150 4.80 -25.55 -7.36
N GLU A 151 5.65 -26.56 -7.56
CA GLU A 151 6.87 -26.78 -6.77
C GLU A 151 6.57 -26.83 -5.24
N SER A 152 7.31 -26.09 -4.41
CA SER A 152 7.10 -26.05 -2.96
C SER A 152 5.87 -25.21 -2.54
N GLY A 153 5.21 -24.52 -3.47
CA GLY A 153 4.10 -23.62 -3.14
C GLY A 153 2.88 -24.31 -2.54
N ALA A 154 2.60 -25.56 -2.94
CA ALA A 154 1.53 -26.36 -2.32
C ALA A 154 1.75 -26.63 -0.83
N ILE A 155 3.01 -26.83 -0.41
CA ILE A 155 3.35 -27.09 1.00
C ILE A 155 3.10 -25.83 1.83
N LEU A 156 3.47 -24.67 1.30
CA LEU A 156 3.28 -23.40 2.00
C LEU A 156 1.79 -23.04 2.16
N LEU A 157 0.95 -23.45 1.21
CA LEU A 157 -0.50 -23.20 1.25
C LEU A 157 -1.26 -24.25 2.07
N ASP A 158 -0.75 -25.47 2.20
CA ASP A 158 -1.28 -26.50 3.11
C ASP A 158 -0.76 -26.28 4.54
N ASN A 159 -1.09 -25.11 5.09
CA ASN A 159 -0.66 -24.68 6.43
C ASN A 159 -1.81 -24.66 7.44
N ASP A 160 -1.47 -24.71 8.73
CA ASP A 160 -2.43 -24.69 9.83
C ASP A 160 -3.18 -23.34 9.99
N LEU A 161 -2.83 -22.32 9.20
CA LEU A 161 -3.50 -21.01 9.21
C LEU A 161 -4.82 -21.06 8.41
N GLY A 162 -5.05 -22.12 7.64
CA GLY A 162 -6.21 -22.23 6.75
C GLY A 162 -6.17 -21.22 5.61
N ALA A 163 -4.97 -20.85 5.17
CA ALA A 163 -4.78 -19.97 4.03
C ALA A 163 -5.17 -20.67 2.72
N ASP A 164 -5.88 -19.97 1.84
CA ASP A 164 -6.20 -20.43 0.48
C ASP A 164 -5.39 -19.69 -0.60
N LYS A 165 -4.65 -18.65 -0.21
CA LYS A 165 -3.80 -17.85 -1.10
C LYS A 165 -2.62 -17.26 -0.33
N ALA A 166 -1.46 -17.16 -0.98
CA ALA A 166 -0.32 -16.41 -0.47
C ALA A 166 0.14 -15.41 -1.53
N THR A 167 0.39 -14.17 -1.12
CA THR A 167 0.85 -13.09 -2.00
C THR A 167 2.10 -12.45 -1.44
N VAL A 168 2.98 -11.98 -2.32
CA VAL A 168 4.11 -11.13 -1.97
C VAL A 168 4.08 -9.86 -2.82
N LEU A 169 4.09 -8.71 -2.15
CA LEU A 169 4.37 -7.42 -2.75
C LEU A 169 5.85 -7.12 -2.60
N ILE A 170 6.52 -6.91 -3.72
CA ILE A 170 7.89 -6.42 -3.76
C ILE A 170 7.82 -4.98 -4.28
N SER A 171 8.15 -3.99 -3.46
CA SER A 171 8.06 -2.58 -3.86
C SER A 171 9.39 -2.04 -4.39
N ALA A 172 9.36 -1.10 -5.32
CA ALA A 172 10.59 -0.44 -5.82
C ALA A 172 11.27 0.42 -4.73
N SER A 173 10.57 0.73 -3.65
CA SER A 173 11.11 1.47 -2.50
C SER A 173 11.80 0.56 -1.47
N GLY A 174 11.93 -0.74 -1.77
CA GLY A 174 12.63 -1.70 -0.91
C GLY A 174 11.75 -2.43 0.10
N THR A 175 10.41 -2.37 -0.01
CA THR A 175 9.51 -3.12 0.87
C THR A 175 9.25 -4.52 0.32
N TYR A 176 9.36 -5.52 1.19
CA TYR A 176 8.95 -6.90 0.93
C TYR A 176 7.79 -7.22 1.87
N PHE A 177 6.60 -7.44 1.33
CA PHE A 177 5.40 -7.66 2.13
C PHE A 177 4.69 -8.94 1.72
N ALA A 178 4.74 -9.95 2.57
CA ALA A 178 4.10 -11.23 2.34
C ALA A 178 2.78 -11.31 3.12
N GLN A 179 1.76 -11.93 2.53
CA GLN A 179 0.48 -12.17 3.18
C GLN A 179 -0.01 -13.58 2.88
N PHE A 180 -0.54 -14.23 3.91
CA PHE A 180 -1.39 -15.40 3.77
C PHE A 180 -2.84 -14.95 3.94
N LEU A 181 -3.69 -15.38 3.02
CA LEU A 181 -5.09 -14.98 2.91
C LEU A 181 -5.97 -16.22 3.04
N SER A 182 -7.11 -16.07 3.71
CA SER A 182 -8.20 -17.04 3.72
C SER A 182 -9.49 -16.33 3.33
N LYS A 183 -10.11 -16.72 2.22
CA LYS A 183 -11.35 -16.11 1.70
C LYS A 183 -11.22 -14.59 1.51
N GLY A 184 -10.04 -14.14 1.08
CA GLY A 184 -9.73 -12.73 0.85
C GLY A 184 -9.41 -11.90 2.10
N HIS A 185 -9.31 -12.53 3.28
CA HIS A 185 -8.89 -11.88 4.51
C HIS A 185 -7.49 -12.33 4.92
N ALA A 186 -6.62 -11.40 5.29
CA ALA A 186 -5.29 -11.75 5.78
C ALA A 186 -5.40 -12.53 7.10
N VAL A 187 -4.80 -13.73 7.14
CA VAL A 187 -4.68 -14.56 8.35
C VAL A 187 -3.27 -14.44 8.96
N GLU A 188 -2.28 -14.10 8.14
CA GLU A 188 -0.93 -13.78 8.55
C GLU A 188 -0.30 -12.79 7.57
N SER A 189 0.64 -11.98 8.05
CA SER A 189 1.43 -11.08 7.21
C SER A 189 2.82 -10.90 7.79
N ALA A 190 3.81 -10.85 6.91
CA ALA A 190 5.20 -10.56 7.26
C ALA A 190 5.68 -9.33 6.48
N MET A 191 6.39 -8.44 7.17
CA MET A 191 6.97 -7.24 6.60
C MET A 191 8.49 -7.32 6.70
N GLY A 192 9.16 -7.01 5.60
CA GLY A 192 10.60 -6.90 5.56
C GLY A 192 11.03 -5.87 4.54
N ASN A 193 12.34 -5.79 4.40
CA ASN A 193 13.00 -4.99 3.39
C ASN A 193 13.65 -5.91 2.37
N TRP A 194 13.94 -5.37 1.19
CA TRP A 194 14.74 -6.06 0.20
C TRP A 194 15.65 -5.11 -0.57
N LYS A 195 16.70 -5.68 -1.17
CA LYS A 195 17.59 -5.03 -2.13
C LYS A 195 18.20 -6.06 -3.06
N TRP A 196 18.78 -5.62 -4.17
CA TRP A 196 19.64 -6.52 -4.97
C TRP A 196 20.87 -6.93 -4.16
N HIS A 197 21.31 -8.17 -4.34
CA HIS A 197 22.58 -8.60 -3.77
C HIS A 197 23.72 -7.82 -4.42
N SER A 198 24.68 -7.40 -3.60
CA SER A 198 25.77 -6.49 -4.01
C SER A 198 26.69 -7.03 -5.09
N THR A 199 26.87 -8.36 -5.19
CA THR A 199 27.83 -8.99 -6.11
C THR A 199 27.22 -10.07 -7.00
N LYS A 200 25.97 -10.47 -6.75
CA LYS A 200 25.29 -11.56 -7.45
C LYS A 200 24.06 -11.02 -8.17
N THR A 201 24.08 -11.08 -9.49
CA THR A 201 23.01 -10.48 -10.32
C THR A 201 21.76 -11.34 -10.42
N ASP A 202 21.79 -12.58 -9.93
CA ASP A 202 20.71 -13.55 -9.98
C ASP A 202 19.84 -13.56 -8.72
N ARG A 203 20.15 -12.76 -7.68
CA ARG A 203 19.45 -12.85 -6.40
C ARG A 203 19.17 -11.50 -5.77
N PHE A 204 18.14 -11.45 -4.94
CA PHE A 204 17.88 -10.33 -4.05
C PHE A 204 18.02 -10.79 -2.60
N VAL A 205 18.35 -9.85 -1.72
CA VAL A 205 18.50 -10.04 -0.28
C VAL A 205 17.26 -9.48 0.39
N TYR A 206 16.73 -10.16 1.40
CA TYR A 206 15.58 -9.70 2.19
C TYR A 206 15.84 -9.86 3.68
N TRP A 207 15.29 -8.98 4.53
CA TRP A 207 15.51 -9.02 5.98
C TRP A 207 14.37 -8.33 6.73
N GLU A 208 14.14 -8.70 7.98
CA GLU A 208 13.18 -8.01 8.85
C GLU A 208 13.79 -6.73 9.45
N ASP A 209 12.94 -5.80 9.86
CA ASP A 209 13.41 -4.57 10.53
C ASP A 209 14.20 -4.91 11.81
N GLY A 210 15.33 -4.25 12.00
CA GLY A 210 16.23 -4.49 13.14
C GLY A 210 17.19 -5.68 12.98
N GLU A 211 17.01 -6.54 11.97
CA GLU A 211 17.92 -7.66 11.73
C GLU A 211 19.19 -7.24 10.98
N PRO A 212 20.36 -7.81 11.33
CA PRO A 212 21.58 -7.61 10.55
C PRO A 212 21.44 -8.27 9.18
N ILE A 213 21.80 -7.53 8.13
CA ILE A 213 21.79 -8.05 6.77
C ILE A 213 22.99 -8.97 6.55
N ASN A 214 22.75 -10.26 6.27
CA ASN A 214 23.75 -11.17 5.75
C ASN A 214 23.40 -11.62 4.33
N GLU A 215 24.03 -11.01 3.33
CA GLU A 215 23.73 -11.31 1.91
C GLU A 215 24.03 -12.76 1.51
N GLU A 216 24.87 -13.47 2.28
CA GLU A 216 25.24 -14.86 2.02
C GLU A 216 24.25 -15.87 2.61
N THR A 217 23.25 -15.43 3.38
CA THR A 217 22.23 -16.31 3.98
C THR A 217 20.81 -15.80 3.79
N ASN A 218 20.60 -14.50 3.66
CA ASN A 218 19.28 -13.87 3.59
C ASN A 218 18.91 -13.52 2.15
N TYR A 219 18.91 -14.49 1.23
CA TYR A 219 18.71 -14.21 -0.19
C TYR A 219 17.78 -15.21 -0.88
N MET A 220 17.11 -14.73 -1.92
CA MET A 220 16.32 -15.53 -2.86
C MET A 220 17.00 -15.53 -4.22
N ILE A 221 17.24 -16.71 -4.79
CA ILE A 221 17.76 -16.85 -6.16
C ILE A 221 16.59 -16.73 -7.13
N ILE A 222 16.68 -15.80 -8.09
CA ILE A 222 15.74 -15.68 -9.21
C ILE A 222 16.17 -16.62 -10.33
N ARG A 223 15.39 -17.68 -10.56
CA ARG A 223 15.57 -18.62 -11.67
C ARG A 223 14.94 -18.12 -12.96
N GLU A 224 13.80 -17.44 -12.84
CA GLU A 224 13.06 -16.87 -13.97
C GLU A 224 12.33 -15.61 -13.51
N LEU A 225 12.39 -14.54 -14.30
CA LEU A 225 11.65 -13.30 -14.06
C LEU A 225 11.18 -12.74 -15.40
N THR A 226 9.89 -12.84 -15.66
CA THR A 226 9.22 -12.25 -16.82
C THR A 226 8.05 -11.41 -16.34
N LYS A 227 7.26 -10.86 -17.28
CA LYS A 227 6.03 -10.13 -16.92
C LYS A 227 4.92 -11.06 -16.39
N ASP A 228 5.02 -12.36 -16.66
CA ASP A 228 3.96 -13.34 -16.41
C ASP A 228 4.36 -14.37 -15.33
N ILE A 229 5.65 -14.48 -14.99
CA ILE A 229 6.13 -15.47 -14.03
C ILE A 229 7.36 -14.98 -13.26
N LEU A 230 7.41 -15.33 -11.98
CA LEU A 230 8.58 -15.23 -11.13
C LEU A 230 8.86 -16.63 -10.55
N LYS A 231 10.04 -17.18 -10.78
CA LYS A 231 10.50 -18.42 -10.14
C LYS A 231 11.67 -18.11 -9.24
N THR A 232 11.58 -18.53 -7.99
CA THR A 232 12.65 -18.34 -7.00
C THR A 232 13.12 -19.65 -6.40
N THR A 233 14.30 -19.61 -5.78
CA THR A 233 14.80 -20.66 -4.89
C THR A 233 15.21 -20.00 -3.58
N ASP A 234 14.69 -20.56 -2.48
CA ASP A 234 15.02 -20.17 -1.11
C ASP A 234 15.99 -21.20 -0.50
N PRO A 235 17.27 -20.84 -0.26
CA PRO A 235 18.22 -21.69 0.44
C PRO A 235 17.90 -21.76 1.94
N GLN A 236 17.63 -22.95 2.44
CA GLN A 236 17.33 -23.16 3.85
C GLN A 236 18.61 -23.33 4.70
N PRO A 237 18.57 -23.00 6.01
CA PRO A 237 19.73 -23.14 6.89
C PRO A 237 20.28 -24.57 7.02
N ASP A 238 19.45 -25.59 6.77
CA ASP A 238 19.84 -27.00 6.78
C ASP A 238 20.49 -27.48 5.47
N GLY A 239 20.67 -26.57 4.51
CA GLY A 239 21.24 -26.84 3.19
C GLY A 239 20.24 -27.40 2.17
N THR A 240 18.96 -27.52 2.53
CA THR A 240 17.89 -27.81 1.57
C THR A 240 17.51 -26.56 0.78
N PHE A 241 16.68 -26.75 -0.25
CA PHE A 241 16.20 -25.68 -1.11
C PHE A 241 14.69 -25.79 -1.26
N GLU A 242 14.01 -24.67 -1.13
CA GLU A 242 12.60 -24.54 -1.49
C GLU A 242 12.48 -23.81 -2.83
N TYR A 243 11.52 -24.24 -3.65
CA TYR A 243 11.34 -23.73 -4.99
C TYR A 243 9.93 -23.16 -5.11
N PHE A 244 9.84 -21.90 -5.49
CA PHE A 244 8.55 -21.21 -5.56
C PHE A 244 8.31 -20.68 -6.97
N VAL A 245 7.05 -20.78 -7.39
CA VAL A 245 6.53 -20.22 -8.64
C VAL A 245 5.43 -19.23 -8.28
N TYR A 246 5.58 -18.00 -8.77
CA TYR A 246 4.61 -16.94 -8.63
C TYR A 246 4.14 -16.43 -10.00
N ILE A 247 2.91 -15.95 -10.02
CA ILE A 247 2.29 -15.24 -11.15
C ILE A 247 1.88 -13.84 -10.69
N PRO A 248 1.71 -12.86 -11.59
CA PRO A 248 1.17 -11.54 -11.20
C PRO A 248 -0.16 -11.67 -10.48
N ASP A 249 -0.32 -10.95 -9.37
CA ASP A 249 -1.57 -10.90 -8.59
C ASP A 249 -2.68 -10.07 -9.23
#